data_AF-A0AAW5MCF6-F1
#
_entry.id   AF-A0AAW5MCF6-F1
#
_cell.length_a   1.000
_cell.length_b   1.000
_cell.length_c   1.000
_cell.angle_alpha   90.00
_cell.angle_beta   90.00
_cell.angle_gamma   90.00
#
_symmetry.space_group_name_H-M   'P 1'
#
loop_
_entity.id
_entity.type
_entity.pdbx_description
1 polymer ?
#
loop_
_entity_poly.entity_id
_entity_poly.type
_entity_poly.pdbx_seq_one_letter_code
_entity_poly.pdbx_strand_id
1 'polypeptide(L)'
;GAFKDWGYALAQKEYDAQLIDGGPWCSFKNPKTGKTIVVKDVIADAFLQQILLRPAEYDVIACMNLNGDYISDALAAQVGGIGIAPGANIGDGVALFEATHGTAPKYAGQDKVNPGSLILSAEMMLRHLGWTEAADLIVKGMEAAIANKTVTYDFERLMEGATLRSCSQFAQDMIDQM
;
A
#
# COMPACT_ATOMS: atom_id res chain seq x y z
N GLY A 1 -20.35 -15.25 -1.55
CA GLY A 1 -21.28 -14.30 -0.92
C GLY A 1 -21.55 -13.17 -1.88
N ALA A 2 -22.61 -12.39 -1.68
CA ALA A 2 -23.09 -11.43 -2.68
C ALA A 2 -22.01 -10.47 -3.22
N PHE A 3 -21.11 -9.97 -2.37
CA PHE A 3 -19.96 -9.15 -2.79
C PHE A 3 -19.11 -9.84 -3.88
N LYS A 4 -18.76 -11.11 -3.68
CA LYS A 4 -18.00 -11.92 -4.63
C LYS A 4 -18.79 -12.10 -5.94
N ASP A 5 -20.05 -12.47 -5.83
CA ASP A 5 -20.88 -12.80 -6.99
C ASP A 5 -21.12 -11.55 -7.86
N TRP A 6 -21.36 -10.39 -7.25
CA TRP A 6 -21.46 -9.10 -7.96
C TRP A 6 -20.13 -8.64 -8.55
N GLY A 7 -19.01 -8.86 -7.87
CA GLY A 7 -17.67 -8.53 -8.38
C GLY A 7 -17.34 -9.29 -9.68
N TYR A 8 -17.62 -10.60 -9.72
CA TYR A 8 -17.46 -11.39 -10.95
C TYR A 8 -18.41 -10.95 -12.06
N ALA A 9 -19.69 -10.69 -11.73
CA ALA A 9 -20.65 -10.19 -12.71
C ALA A 9 -20.22 -8.85 -13.33
N LEU A 10 -19.67 -7.94 -12.53
CA LEU A 10 -19.11 -6.67 -13.01
C LEU A 10 -17.92 -6.90 -13.95
N ALA A 11 -16.98 -7.77 -13.57
CA ALA A 11 -15.83 -8.10 -14.41
C ALA A 11 -16.27 -8.67 -15.78
N GLN A 12 -17.27 -9.54 -15.81
CA GLN A 12 -17.81 -10.10 -17.05
C GLN A 12 -18.57 -9.04 -17.87
N LYS A 13 -19.41 -8.23 -17.23
CA LYS A 13 -20.28 -7.28 -17.93
C LYS A 13 -19.54 -6.06 -18.47
N GLU A 14 -18.63 -5.49 -17.70
CA GLU A 14 -17.99 -4.20 -18.01
C GLU A 14 -16.58 -4.36 -18.61
N TYR A 15 -15.92 -5.48 -18.33
CA TYR A 15 -14.54 -5.75 -18.77
C TYR A 15 -14.44 -6.98 -19.68
N ASP A 16 -15.56 -7.59 -20.07
CA ASP A 16 -15.64 -8.78 -20.94
C ASP A 16 -14.77 -9.96 -20.45
N ALA A 17 -14.66 -10.11 -19.13
CA ALA A 17 -13.84 -11.17 -18.55
C ALA A 17 -14.40 -12.56 -18.86
N GLN A 18 -13.56 -13.44 -19.40
CA GLN A 18 -13.92 -14.80 -19.80
C GLN A 18 -13.50 -15.80 -18.73
N LEU A 19 -14.33 -16.85 -18.52
CA LEU A 19 -14.03 -17.89 -17.54
C LEU A 19 -12.74 -18.64 -17.89
N ILE A 20 -11.95 -18.93 -16.87
CA ILE A 20 -10.78 -19.81 -16.95
C ILE A 20 -11.23 -21.21 -16.55
N ASP A 21 -11.00 -22.22 -17.39
CA ASP A 21 -11.23 -23.64 -17.10
C ASP A 21 -12.64 -23.97 -16.56
N GLY A 22 -13.67 -23.21 -16.96
CA GLY A 22 -15.04 -23.38 -16.48
C GLY A 22 -15.39 -22.66 -15.18
N GLY A 23 -14.45 -21.90 -14.60
CA GLY A 23 -14.66 -21.00 -13.46
C GLY A 23 -14.24 -21.58 -12.09
N PRO A 24 -14.36 -20.79 -11.00
CA PRO A 24 -15.02 -19.47 -10.95
C PRO A 24 -14.16 -18.30 -11.42
N TRP A 25 -12.84 -18.48 -11.52
CA TRP A 25 -11.94 -17.41 -11.93
C TRP A 25 -12.20 -17.01 -13.38
N CYS A 26 -11.99 -15.72 -13.68
CA CYS A 26 -12.07 -15.20 -15.02
C CYS A 26 -10.85 -14.34 -15.35
N SER A 27 -10.67 -14.02 -16.62
CA SER A 27 -9.61 -13.11 -17.05
C SER A 27 -10.04 -12.22 -18.19
N PHE A 28 -9.43 -11.05 -18.26
CA PHE A 28 -9.59 -10.12 -19.37
C PHE A 28 -8.23 -9.51 -19.73
N LYS A 29 -8.17 -8.87 -20.90
CA LYS A 29 -6.97 -8.16 -21.35
C LYS A 29 -7.05 -6.70 -20.93
N ASN A 30 -6.01 -6.20 -20.26
CA ASN A 30 -5.87 -4.78 -20.02
C ASN A 30 -5.80 -4.04 -21.36
N PRO A 31 -6.72 -3.11 -21.67
CA PRO A 31 -6.78 -2.46 -22.98
C PRO A 31 -5.60 -1.52 -23.26
N LYS A 32 -4.88 -1.08 -22.22
CA LYS A 32 -3.73 -0.19 -22.36
C LYS A 32 -2.42 -0.95 -22.52
N THR A 33 -2.26 -2.09 -21.85
CA THR A 33 -0.98 -2.81 -21.77
C THR A 33 -0.99 -4.19 -22.45
N GLY A 34 -2.16 -4.72 -22.81
CA GLY A 34 -2.32 -6.07 -23.37
C GLY A 34 -2.05 -7.22 -22.39
N LYS A 35 -1.69 -6.91 -21.13
CA LYS A 35 -1.48 -7.91 -20.08
C LYS A 35 -2.80 -8.58 -19.71
N THR A 36 -2.76 -9.89 -19.46
CA THR A 36 -3.91 -10.61 -18.92
C THR A 36 -4.04 -10.29 -17.44
N ILE A 37 -5.21 -9.86 -17.01
CA ILE A 37 -5.57 -9.68 -15.61
C ILE A 37 -6.47 -10.85 -15.21
N VAL A 38 -6.10 -11.54 -14.14
CA VAL A 38 -6.93 -12.60 -13.55
C VAL A 38 -7.77 -12.00 -12.43
N VAL A 39 -9.08 -12.20 -12.50
CA VAL A 39 -10.02 -11.91 -11.43
C VAL A 39 -10.28 -13.23 -10.71
N LYS A 40 -9.90 -13.27 -9.43
CA LYS A 40 -9.98 -14.46 -8.58
C LYS A 40 -10.52 -14.12 -7.20
N ASP A 41 -10.94 -15.14 -6.46
CA ASP A 41 -11.43 -15.03 -5.09
C ASP A 41 -10.78 -16.05 -4.14
N VAL A 42 -10.84 -15.72 -2.86
CA VAL A 42 -10.33 -16.51 -1.74
C VAL A 42 -11.13 -16.17 -0.49
N ILE A 43 -11.36 -17.15 0.39
CA ILE A 43 -12.05 -16.92 1.67
C ILE A 43 -11.10 -16.18 2.62
N ALA A 44 -11.61 -15.21 3.39
CA ALA A 44 -10.80 -14.29 4.18
C ALA A 44 -9.87 -14.98 5.19
N ASP A 45 -10.32 -16.06 5.84
CA ASP A 45 -9.51 -16.84 6.78
C ASP A 45 -8.32 -17.54 6.11
N ALA A 46 -8.54 -18.16 4.95
CA ALA A 46 -7.51 -18.75 4.12
C ALA A 46 -6.60 -17.65 3.55
N PHE A 47 -7.14 -16.49 3.18
CA PHE A 47 -6.36 -15.39 2.64
C PHE A 47 -5.32 -14.87 3.63
N LEU A 48 -5.68 -14.73 4.91
CA LEU A 48 -4.73 -14.36 5.97
C LEU A 48 -3.56 -15.35 6.12
N GLN A 49 -3.76 -16.63 5.76
CA GLN A 49 -2.66 -17.60 5.67
C GLN A 49 -1.87 -17.43 4.37
N GLN A 50 -2.56 -17.20 3.25
CA GLN A 50 -1.94 -17.10 1.93
C GLN A 50 -1.05 -15.88 1.78
N ILE A 51 -1.37 -14.74 2.39
CA ILE A 51 -0.49 -13.55 2.36
C ILE A 51 0.86 -13.82 3.04
N LEU A 52 0.93 -14.77 3.98
CA LEU A 52 2.19 -15.21 4.59
C LEU A 52 2.90 -16.28 3.75
N LEU A 53 2.16 -17.28 3.28
CA LEU A 53 2.73 -18.47 2.64
C LEU A 53 3.03 -18.28 1.15
N ARG A 54 2.23 -17.46 0.47
CA ARG A 54 2.24 -17.25 -0.99
C ARG A 54 1.95 -15.78 -1.37
N PRO A 55 2.64 -14.79 -0.78
CA PRO A 55 2.37 -13.37 -1.05
C PRO A 55 2.46 -13.01 -2.54
N ALA A 56 3.40 -13.61 -3.27
CA ALA A 56 3.64 -13.34 -4.70
C ALA A 56 2.50 -13.77 -5.63
N GLU A 57 1.52 -14.54 -5.14
CA GLU A 57 0.35 -14.90 -5.94
C GLU A 57 -0.72 -13.79 -5.95
N TYR A 58 -0.58 -12.72 -5.17
CA TYR A 58 -1.57 -11.66 -5.03
C TYR A 58 -1.00 -10.29 -5.37
N ASP A 59 -1.88 -9.41 -5.86
CA ASP A 59 -1.54 -8.05 -6.28
C ASP A 59 -2.64 -7.09 -5.77
N VAL A 60 -3.65 -6.77 -6.59
CA VAL A 60 -4.79 -5.95 -6.18
C VAL A 60 -5.81 -6.77 -5.39
N ILE A 61 -6.26 -6.24 -4.24
CA ILE A 61 -7.28 -6.84 -3.37
C ILE A 61 -8.52 -5.96 -3.31
N ALA A 62 -9.69 -6.55 -3.56
CA ALA A 62 -10.99 -5.92 -3.34
C ALA A 62 -11.77 -6.71 -2.27
N CYS A 63 -12.20 -6.04 -1.21
CA CYS A 63 -12.91 -6.68 -0.11
C CYS A 63 -13.91 -5.74 0.58
N MET A 64 -14.69 -6.29 1.51
CA MET A 64 -15.63 -5.51 2.31
C MET A 64 -14.90 -4.74 3.41
N ASN A 65 -15.52 -3.68 3.92
CA ASN A 65 -14.95 -2.73 4.89
C ASN A 65 -14.16 -3.41 6.04
N LEU A 66 -14.81 -4.29 6.82
CA LEU A 66 -14.16 -4.97 7.96
C LEU A 66 -13.01 -5.90 7.53
N ASN A 67 -13.14 -6.59 6.40
CA ASN A 67 -12.04 -7.42 5.90
C ASN A 67 -10.87 -6.54 5.44
N GLY A 68 -11.16 -5.37 4.87
CA GLY A 68 -10.16 -4.39 4.46
C GLY A 68 -9.31 -3.94 5.63
N ASP A 69 -9.95 -3.51 6.71
CA ASP A 69 -9.30 -3.12 7.98
C ASP A 69 -8.32 -4.20 8.48
N TYR A 70 -8.79 -5.45 8.60
CA TYR A 70 -7.95 -6.53 9.11
C TYR A 70 -6.82 -6.93 8.16
N ILE A 71 -7.09 -6.95 6.86
CA ILE A 71 -6.11 -7.32 5.83
C ILE A 71 -5.03 -6.25 5.72
N SER A 72 -5.40 -4.96 5.67
CA SER A 72 -4.45 -3.87 5.49
C SER A 72 -3.47 -3.79 6.65
N ASP A 73 -3.97 -3.94 7.89
CA ASP A 73 -3.12 -3.94 9.08
C ASP A 73 -2.20 -5.16 9.14
N ALA A 74 -2.73 -6.35 8.81
CA ALA A 74 -1.92 -7.57 8.77
C ALA A 74 -0.77 -7.48 7.74
N LEU A 75 -1.05 -6.96 6.55
CA LEU A 75 -0.05 -6.76 5.50
C LEU A 75 0.97 -5.68 5.88
N ALA A 76 0.53 -4.56 6.44
CA ALA A 76 1.43 -3.50 6.91
C ALA A 76 2.38 -4.02 8.00
N ALA A 77 1.87 -4.82 8.94
CA ALA A 77 2.69 -5.46 9.95
C ALA A 77 3.71 -6.44 9.34
N GLN A 78 3.29 -7.27 8.38
CA GLN A 78 4.12 -8.28 7.72
C GLN A 78 5.35 -7.67 7.03
N VAL A 79 5.21 -6.49 6.41
CA VAL A 79 6.31 -5.80 5.73
C VAL A 79 7.12 -4.88 6.64
N GLY A 80 6.83 -4.86 7.95
CA GLY A 80 7.44 -3.93 8.91
C GLY A 80 7.02 -2.48 8.72
N GLY A 81 5.92 -2.24 8.01
CA GLY A 81 5.48 -0.94 7.51
C GLY A 81 4.42 -0.24 8.36
N ILE A 82 4.09 -0.69 9.58
CA ILE A 82 3.05 -0.07 10.43
C ILE A 82 3.24 1.45 10.60
N GLY A 83 4.49 1.93 10.68
CA GLY A 83 4.80 3.36 10.81
C GLY A 83 4.80 4.14 9.50
N ILE A 84 4.77 3.47 8.36
CA ILE A 84 4.93 4.06 7.03
C ILE A 84 3.83 3.67 6.04
N ALA A 85 2.79 2.94 6.45
CA ALA A 85 1.70 2.54 5.57
C ALA A 85 0.94 3.77 5.05
N PRO A 86 0.84 3.99 3.74
CA PRO A 86 0.09 5.13 3.20
C PRO A 86 -1.42 4.83 3.11
N GLY A 87 -2.24 5.88 3.05
CA GLY A 87 -3.70 5.75 3.02
C GLY A 87 -4.39 6.81 2.16
N ALA A 88 -5.51 6.41 1.55
CA ALA A 88 -6.38 7.31 0.80
C ALA A 88 -7.85 6.88 0.87
N ASN A 89 -8.74 7.86 0.93
CA ASN A 89 -10.18 7.71 0.79
C ASN A 89 -10.61 8.40 -0.50
N ILE A 90 -11.15 7.62 -1.44
CA ILE A 90 -11.45 8.08 -2.80
C ILE A 90 -12.94 7.91 -3.08
N GLY A 91 -13.57 8.98 -3.53
CA GLY A 91 -14.93 8.99 -4.07
C GLY A 91 -14.97 9.67 -5.44
N ASP A 92 -16.18 9.84 -5.98
CA ASP A 92 -16.36 10.49 -7.27
C ASP A 92 -16.02 11.99 -7.17
N GLY A 93 -14.93 12.40 -7.81
CA GLY A 93 -14.48 13.80 -7.89
C GLY A 93 -13.74 14.34 -6.66
N VAL A 94 -13.58 13.54 -5.60
CA VAL A 94 -12.84 13.93 -4.38
C VAL A 94 -11.96 12.77 -3.91
N ALA A 95 -10.70 13.06 -3.63
CA ALA A 95 -9.76 12.14 -2.99
C ALA A 95 -9.09 12.81 -1.79
N LEU A 96 -9.07 12.12 -0.64
CA LEU A 96 -8.43 12.55 0.59
C LEU A 96 -7.31 11.56 0.93
N PHE A 97 -6.08 12.07 1.07
CA PHE A 97 -4.90 11.28 1.43
C PHE A 97 -4.53 11.57 2.88
N GLU A 98 -4.22 10.54 3.66
CA GLU A 98 -4.05 10.66 5.11
C GLU A 98 -2.96 9.74 5.65
N ALA A 99 -2.35 10.14 6.77
CA ALA A 99 -1.54 9.22 7.55
C ALA A 99 -2.45 8.16 8.20
N THR A 100 -2.01 6.90 8.22
CA THR A 100 -2.81 5.77 8.71
C THR A 100 -2.60 5.47 10.20
N HIS A 101 -1.52 6.00 10.77
CA HIS A 101 -1.20 5.82 12.19
C HIS A 101 -1.95 6.82 13.08
N GLY A 102 -2.14 6.46 14.35
CA GLY A 102 -2.72 7.35 15.37
C GLY A 102 -1.84 8.55 15.73
N THR A 103 -2.37 9.44 16.57
CA THR A 103 -1.74 10.75 16.90
C THR A 103 -0.53 10.69 17.83
N ALA A 104 -0.30 9.57 18.52
CA ALA A 104 0.77 9.34 19.49
C ALA A 104 1.13 10.58 20.38
N PRO A 105 0.20 11.11 21.21
CA PRO A 105 0.36 12.41 21.87
C PRO A 105 1.62 12.57 22.73
N LYS A 106 2.12 11.46 23.29
CA LYS A 106 3.37 11.42 24.08
C LYS A 106 4.63 11.83 23.31
N TYR A 107 4.58 11.88 21.98
CA TYR A 107 5.70 12.29 21.11
C TYR A 107 5.43 13.60 20.35
N ALA A 108 4.29 14.24 20.60
CA ALA A 108 3.93 15.49 19.93
C ALA A 108 4.98 16.57 20.21
N GLY A 109 5.43 17.26 19.16
CA GLY A 109 6.41 18.35 19.24
C GLY A 109 7.85 17.93 19.51
N GLN A 110 8.17 16.62 19.50
CA GLN A 110 9.51 16.12 19.83
C GLN A 110 10.41 15.86 18.61
N ASP A 111 9.94 16.14 17.39
CA ASP A 111 10.67 15.84 16.14
C ASP A 111 11.18 14.39 16.06
N LYS A 112 10.36 13.43 16.52
CA LYS A 112 10.81 12.05 16.78
C LYS A 112 10.21 10.98 15.88
N VAL A 113 8.92 11.11 15.58
CA VAL A 113 8.15 10.05 14.91
C VAL A 113 8.48 9.96 13.41
N ASN A 114 8.25 8.81 12.81
CA ASN A 114 8.46 8.59 11.39
C ASN A 114 7.41 9.35 10.55
N PRO A 115 7.78 10.24 9.62
CA PRO A 115 6.82 10.92 8.75
C PRO A 115 6.41 10.08 7.53
N GLY A 116 6.94 8.87 7.37
CA GLY A 116 6.84 8.08 6.15
C GLY A 116 5.41 7.78 5.69
N SER A 117 4.46 7.54 6.61
CA SER A 117 3.06 7.27 6.25
C SER A 117 2.43 8.46 5.51
N LEU A 118 2.61 9.68 6.03
CA LEU A 118 2.07 10.88 5.38
C LEU A 118 2.80 11.19 4.08
N ILE A 119 4.12 11.01 4.03
CA ILE A 119 4.92 11.23 2.82
C ILE A 119 4.52 10.27 1.70
N LEU A 120 4.35 8.98 2.00
CA LEU A 120 3.89 7.99 1.01
C LEU A 120 2.41 8.18 0.64
N SER A 121 1.60 8.76 1.52
CA SER A 121 0.24 9.17 1.15
C SER A 121 0.25 10.37 0.19
N ALA A 122 1.22 11.28 0.34
CA ALA A 122 1.47 12.34 -0.63
C ALA A 122 2.02 11.79 -1.96
N GLU A 123 2.82 10.73 -1.93
CA GLU A 123 3.22 9.98 -3.15
C GLU A 123 1.98 9.46 -3.89
N MET A 124 1.05 8.80 -3.18
CA MET A 124 -0.22 8.34 -3.77
C MET A 124 -1.03 9.51 -4.36
N MET A 125 -1.03 10.66 -3.68
CA MET A 125 -1.69 11.88 -4.16
C MET A 125 -1.09 12.38 -5.48
N LEU A 126 0.24 12.49 -5.55
CA LEU A 126 0.93 12.92 -6.77
C LEU A 126 0.65 11.97 -7.93
N ARG A 127 0.67 10.65 -7.66
CA ARG A 127 0.34 9.63 -8.66
C ARG A 127 -1.11 9.73 -9.11
N HIS A 128 -2.04 10.00 -8.20
CA HIS A 128 -3.46 10.24 -8.51
C HIS A 128 -3.68 11.49 -9.38
N LEU A 129 -2.88 12.55 -9.17
CA LEU A 129 -2.88 13.77 -9.99
C LEU A 129 -2.20 13.58 -11.37
N GLY A 130 -1.60 12.41 -11.62
CA GLY A 130 -0.87 12.11 -12.85
C GLY A 130 0.57 12.64 -12.86
N TRP A 131 1.09 13.13 -11.73
CA TRP A 131 2.47 13.60 -11.59
C TRP A 131 3.38 12.43 -11.19
N THR A 132 3.44 11.43 -12.07
CA THR A 132 4.10 10.15 -11.81
C THR A 132 5.59 10.29 -11.52
N GLU A 133 6.27 11.20 -12.20
CA GLU A 133 7.71 11.43 -12.06
C GLU A 133 8.05 11.99 -10.67
N ALA A 134 7.21 12.89 -10.15
CA ALA A 134 7.38 13.42 -8.80
C ALA A 134 7.10 12.35 -7.73
N ALA A 135 6.09 11.50 -7.95
CA ALA A 135 5.80 10.37 -7.07
C ALA A 135 6.98 9.38 -7.05
N ASP A 136 7.57 9.07 -8.20
CA ASP A 136 8.71 8.16 -8.32
C ASP A 136 9.96 8.68 -7.59
N LEU A 137 10.18 10.01 -7.54
CA LEU A 137 11.26 10.61 -6.74
C LEU A 137 11.06 10.40 -5.24
N ILE A 138 9.82 10.48 -4.73
CA ILE A 138 9.52 10.20 -3.32
C ILE A 138 9.85 8.74 -2.99
N VAL A 139 9.43 7.81 -3.85
CA VAL A 139 9.75 6.37 -3.69
C VAL A 139 11.26 6.17 -3.67
N LYS A 140 11.99 6.74 -4.63
CA LYS A 140 13.46 6.66 -4.68
C LYS A 140 14.12 7.20 -3.41
N GLY A 141 13.70 8.36 -2.92
CA GLY A 141 14.25 8.96 -1.71
C GLY A 141 13.98 8.10 -0.46
N MET A 142 12.78 7.52 -0.35
CA MET A 142 12.40 6.62 0.75
C MET A 142 13.23 5.34 0.73
N GLU A 143 13.34 4.69 -0.43
CA GLU A 143 14.14 3.48 -0.61
C GLU A 143 15.60 3.71 -0.24
N ALA A 144 16.18 4.82 -0.72
CA ALA A 144 17.58 5.17 -0.45
C ALA A 144 17.83 5.46 1.04
N ALA A 145 16.98 6.25 1.70
CA ALA A 145 17.15 6.58 3.12
C ALA A 145 17.09 5.32 4.01
N ILE A 146 16.15 4.40 3.74
CA ILE A 146 16.03 3.14 4.47
C ILE A 146 17.22 2.21 4.15
N ALA A 147 17.62 2.09 2.88
CA ALA A 147 18.76 1.26 2.47
C ALA A 147 20.10 1.74 3.09
N ASN A 148 20.29 3.05 3.20
CA ASN A 148 21.44 3.67 3.87
C ASN A 148 21.39 3.55 5.40
N LYS A 149 20.31 2.97 5.96
CA LYS A 149 20.05 2.84 7.39
C LYS A 149 20.07 4.18 8.14
N THR A 150 19.74 5.29 7.47
CA THR A 150 19.55 6.61 8.07
C THR A 150 18.06 6.81 8.33
N VAL A 151 17.60 6.44 9.52
CA VAL A 151 16.17 6.20 9.79
C VAL A 151 15.74 6.73 11.15
N THR A 152 14.43 6.92 11.33
CA THR A 152 13.85 7.31 12.63
C THR A 152 13.87 6.16 13.65
N TYR A 153 13.62 6.51 14.93
CA TYR A 153 13.82 5.62 16.09
C TYR A 153 13.06 4.29 16.02
N ASP A 154 11.93 4.27 15.32
CA ASP A 154 11.05 3.11 15.16
C ASP A 154 11.70 2.00 14.32
N PHE A 155 12.46 2.38 13.28
CA PHE A 155 13.31 1.47 12.50
C PHE A 155 14.66 1.23 13.16
N GLU A 156 15.33 2.29 13.64
CA GLU A 156 16.70 2.21 14.17
C GLU A 156 16.83 1.15 15.27
N ARG A 157 15.87 1.10 16.21
CA ARG A 157 15.86 0.09 17.30
C ARG A 157 15.75 -1.37 16.84
N LEU A 158 15.44 -1.62 15.57
CA LEU A 158 15.28 -2.94 14.96
C LEU A 158 16.41 -3.25 13.96
N MET A 159 17.34 -2.32 13.72
CA MET A 159 18.37 -2.44 12.70
C MET A 159 19.77 -2.36 13.32
N GLU A 160 20.63 -3.32 12.98
CA GLU A 160 22.04 -3.24 13.36
C GLU A 160 22.79 -2.20 12.54
N GLY A 161 23.51 -1.29 13.22
CA GLY A 161 24.34 -0.26 12.59
C GLY A 161 23.57 0.86 11.90
N ALA A 162 22.32 1.10 12.30
CA ALA A 162 21.54 2.23 11.78
C ALA A 162 21.96 3.56 12.43
N THR A 163 21.83 4.65 11.68
CA THR A 163 22.02 6.02 12.16
C THR A 163 20.66 6.60 12.53
N LEU A 164 20.47 6.92 13.80
CA LEU A 164 19.25 7.55 14.29
C LEU A 164 19.09 8.96 13.71
N ARG A 165 17.91 9.23 13.13
CA ARG A 165 17.50 10.53 12.62
C ARG A 165 16.23 11.02 13.33
N SER A 166 16.13 12.34 13.47
CA SER A 166 14.88 12.99 13.84
C SER A 166 13.86 12.94 12.68
N CYS A 167 12.60 13.29 12.95
CA CYS A 167 11.54 13.34 11.94
C CYS A 167 11.92 14.26 10.76
N SER A 168 12.38 15.48 11.07
CA SER A 168 12.83 16.45 10.07
C SER A 168 14.11 16.02 9.33
N GLN A 169 15.07 15.42 10.04
CA GLN A 169 16.31 14.92 9.42
C GLN A 169 16.05 13.78 8.45
N PHE A 170 15.14 12.87 8.76
CA PHE A 170 14.76 11.78 7.86
C PHE A 170 14.17 12.33 6.55
N ALA A 171 13.30 13.34 6.63
CA ALA A 171 12.77 14.00 5.44
C ALA A 171 13.87 14.70 4.62
N GLN A 172 14.84 15.33 5.28
CA GLN A 172 15.99 15.93 4.59
C GLN A 172 16.84 14.87 3.88
N ASP A 173 17.13 13.74 4.55
CA ASP A 173 17.89 12.64 3.96
C ASP A 173 17.18 12.09 2.72
N MET A 174 15.86 11.95 2.75
CA MET A 174 15.09 11.54 1.57
C MET A 174 15.28 12.52 0.40
N ILE A 175 15.18 13.83 0.66
CA ILE A 175 15.36 14.88 -0.37
C ILE A 175 16.75 14.81 -0.99
N ASP A 176 17.79 14.60 -0.17
CA ASP A 176 19.18 14.52 -0.64
C ASP A 176 19.45 13.29 -1.54
N GLN A 177 18.53 12.31 -1.57
CA GLN A 177 18.61 11.09 -2.39
C GLN A 177 17.70 11.09 -3.64
N MET A 178 16.84 12.10 -3.80
CA MET A 178 15.97 12.23 -4.98
C MET A 178 16.76 12.56 -6.24
#